data_AF-A0A251UD85-F1
#
_entry.id   AF-A0A251UD85-F1
#
_cell.length_a   1.000
_cell.length_b   1.000
_cell.length_c   1.000
_cell.angle_alpha   90.00
_cell.angle_beta   90.00
_cell.angle_gamma   90.00
#
_symmetry.space_group_name_H-M   'P 1'
#
loop_
_entity.id
_entity.type
_entity.pdbx_description
1 polymer ?
#
loop_
_entity_poly.entity_id
_entity_poly.type
_entity_poly.pdbx_seq_one_letter_code
_entity_poly.pdbx_strand_id
1 'polypeptide(L)' 'MDEQKETEDVEELTKAIAFKPELQMLHLRAAFYESMSDYDLALRDCEAALCLDPNHKETLELYNRTLKESAEFYT' A
#
# COMPACT_ATOMS: atom_id res chain seq x y z
N MET A 1 -9.36 -18.02 4.97
CA MET A 1 -8.59 -18.01 6.25
C MET A 1 -7.39 -17.07 6.09
N ASP A 2 -7.54 -16.07 5.21
CA ASP A 2 -6.42 -15.35 4.57
C ASP A 2 -6.43 -13.88 5.01
N GLU A 3 -7.62 -13.30 5.20
CA GLU A 3 -7.80 -11.94 5.76
C GLU A 3 -7.08 -11.74 7.10
N GLN A 4 -7.07 -12.77 7.96
CA GLN A 4 -6.42 -12.68 9.27
C GLN A 4 -4.89 -12.57 9.14
N LYS A 5 -4.32 -13.25 8.15
CA LYS A 5 -2.87 -13.21 7.89
C LYS A 5 -2.47 -11.86 7.31
N GLU A 6 -3.25 -11.33 6.37
CA GLU A 6 -2.99 -10.03 5.77
C GLU A 6 -3.03 -8.90 6.83
N THR A 7 -3.92 -8.99 7.82
CA THR A 7 -3.95 -8.02 8.93
C THR A 7 -2.71 -8.09 9.81
N GLU A 8 -2.21 -9.29 10.12
CA GLU A 8 -0.97 -9.47 10.88
C GLU A 8 0.25 -8.94 10.10
N ASP A 9 0.31 -9.21 8.79
CA ASP A 9 1.37 -8.71 7.91
C ASP A 9 1.40 -7.16 7.87
N VAL A 10 0.23 -6.52 7.81
CA VAL A 10 0.09 -5.05 7.87
C VAL A 10 0.54 -4.48 9.23
N GLU A 11 0.22 -5.15 10.34
CA GLU A 11 0.64 -4.71 11.67
C GLU A 11 2.17 -4.78 11.83
N GLU A 12 2.81 -5.86 11.37
CA GLU A 12 4.26 -6.01 11.40
C GLU A 12 4.96 -4.97 10.52
N LEU A 13 4.43 -4.75 9.31
CA LEU A 13 4.93 -3.67 8.44
C LEU A 13 4.76 -2.30 9.09
N THR A 14 3.68 -2.06 9.81
CA THR A 14 3.46 -0.78 10.50
C THR A 14 4.50 -0.53 11.59
N LYS A 15 4.85 -1.55 12.37
CA LYS A 15 5.93 -1.45 13.37
C LYS A 15 7.29 -1.23 12.70
N ALA A 16 7.57 -1.94 11.60
CA ALA A 16 8.83 -1.83 10.87
C ALA A 16 9.00 -0.44 10.22
N ILE A 17 7.96 0.08 9.58
CA ILE A 17 7.92 1.42 8.98
C ILE A 17 8.10 2.51 10.05
N ALA A 18 7.53 2.32 11.24
CA ALA A 18 7.70 3.25 12.37
C ALA A 18 9.16 3.30 12.88
N PHE A 19 9.90 2.20 12.76
CA PHE A 19 11.32 2.15 13.10
C PHE A 19 12.18 2.75 11.98
N LYS A 20 11.94 2.34 10.74
CA LYS A 20 12.62 2.87 9.55
C LYS A 20 11.68 2.77 8.35
N PRO A 21 11.19 3.89 7.81
CA PRO A 21 10.39 3.86 6.59
C PRO A 21 11.30 3.50 5.41
N GLU A 22 11.00 2.39 4.75
CA GLU A 22 11.66 1.98 3.51
C GLU A 22 10.63 1.84 2.40
N LEU A 23 11.05 2.21 1.19
CA LEU A 23 10.19 2.19 0.01
C LEU A 23 9.54 0.80 -0.21
N GLN A 24 10.32 -0.27 -0.05
CA GLN A 24 9.81 -1.64 -0.23
C GLN A 24 8.75 -2.00 0.80
N MET A 25 8.89 -1.55 2.06
CA MET A 25 7.91 -1.83 3.11
C MET A 25 6.61 -1.06 2.88
N LEU A 26 6.70 0.21 2.48
CA LEU A 26 5.55 1.02 2.11
C LEU A 26 4.81 0.43 0.89
N HIS A 27 5.54 0.05 -0.15
CA HIS A 27 4.97 -0.62 -1.32
C HIS A 27 4.27 -1.94 -0.95
N LEU A 28 4.91 -2.76 -0.10
CA LEU A 28 4.33 -4.04 0.32
C LEU A 28 3.06 -3.84 1.16
N ARG A 29 3.06 -2.88 2.08
CA ARG A 29 1.89 -2.56 2.90
C ARG A 29 0.74 -2.02 2.04
N ALA A 30 1.05 -1.21 1.03
CA ALA A 30 0.06 -0.76 0.05
C ALA A 30 -0.59 -1.92 -0.71
N ALA A 31 0.18 -2.93 -1.12
CA ALA A 31 -0.34 -4.09 -1.83
C ALA A 31 -1.28 -4.93 -0.93
N PHE A 32 -0.96 -5.07 0.36
CA PHE A 32 -1.86 -5.72 1.31
C PHE A 32 -3.17 -4.94 1.48
N TYR A 33 -3.11 -3.62 1.65
CA TYR A 33 -4.32 -2.80 1.75
C TYR A 33 -5.16 -2.84 0.47
N GLU A 34 -4.54 -2.90 -0.71
CA GLU A 34 -5.27 -3.06 -1.97
C GLU A 34 -5.98 -4.41 -2.05
N SER A 35 -5.35 -5.50 -1.62
CA SER A 35 -5.98 -6.82 -1.48
C SER A 35 -7.17 -6.81 -0.51
N MET A 36 -7.05 -6.06 0.60
CA MET A 36 -8.13 -5.83 1.56
C MET A 36 -9.24 -4.89 1.06
N SER A 37 -9.11 -4.32 -0.15
CA SER A 37 -9.97 -3.26 -0.68
C SER A 37 -9.95 -1.96 0.15
N ASP A 38 -8.94 -1.79 1.02
CA ASP A 38 -8.67 -0.55 1.77
C ASP A 38 -7.87 0.42 0.89
N TYR A 39 -8.47 0.85 -0.22
CA TYR A 39 -7.80 1.64 -1.24
C TYR A 39 -7.25 2.98 -0.73
N ASP A 40 -7.94 3.62 0.24
CA ASP A 40 -7.47 4.86 0.88
C ASP A 40 -6.11 4.69 1.58
N LEU A 41 -5.91 3.56 2.27
CA LEU A 41 -4.65 3.27 2.97
C LEU A 41 -3.56 2.86 1.97
N ALA A 42 -3.93 2.07 0.96
CA ALA A 42 -3.02 1.68 -0.12
C ALA A 42 -2.46 2.90 -0.88
N LEU A 43 -3.32 3.87 -1.22
CA LEU A 43 -2.90 5.10 -1.90
C LEU A 43 -1.94 5.92 -1.05
N ARG A 44 -2.22 6.08 0.26
CA ARG A 44 -1.32 6.82 1.16
C ARG A 44 0.07 6.20 1.26
N ASP A 45 0.14 4.87 1.32
CA ASP A 45 1.41 4.16 1.36
C ASP A 45 2.16 4.27 0.03
N CYS A 46 1.44 4.22 -1.09
CA CYS A 46 2.01 4.49 -2.40
C CYS A 46 2.57 5.92 -2.48
N GLU A 47 1.84 6.94 -2.03
CA GLU A 47 2.32 8.32 -1.99
C GLU A 47 3.58 8.47 -1.14
N ALA A 48 3.60 7.82 0.04
CA ALA A 48 4.77 7.82 0.91
C ALA A 48 5.98 7.14 0.24
N ALA A 49 5.78 6.03 -0.46
CA ALA A 49 6.82 5.35 -1.23
C ALA A 49 7.33 6.21 -2.40
N LEU A 50 6.44 6.87 -3.14
CA LEU A 50 6.80 7.79 -4.22
C LEU A 50 7.49 9.06 -3.71
N CYS A 51 7.25 9.46 -2.45
CA CYS A 51 8.01 10.53 -1.83
C CYS A 51 9.48 10.12 -1.58
N LEU A 52 9.76 8.83 -1.40
CA LEU A 52 11.13 8.30 -1.26
C LEU A 52 11.80 8.10 -2.62
N ASP A 53 11.08 7.55 -3.59
CA ASP A 53 11.50 7.47 -4.99
C ASP A 53 10.35 7.77 -5.95
N PRO A 54 10.30 9.00 -6.50
CA PRO A 54 9.24 9.41 -7.41
C PRO A 54 9.21 8.62 -8.73
N ASN A 55 10.29 7.91 -9.07
CA ASN A 55 10.40 7.16 -10.32
C ASN A 55 10.26 5.65 -10.11
N HIS A 56 9.82 5.22 -8.92
CA HIS A 56 9.64 3.81 -8.63
C HIS A 56 8.46 3.24 -9.41
N LYS A 57 8.77 2.46 -10.46
CA LYS A 57 7.79 1.94 -11.42
C LYS A 57 6.70 1.11 -10.76
N GLU A 58 7.07 0.18 -9.88
CA GLU A 58 6.10 -0.73 -9.26
C GLU A 58 5.11 0.03 -8.38
N THR A 59 5.58 1.04 -7.63
CA THR A 59 4.68 1.89 -6.82
C THR A 59 3.79 2.76 -7.68
N LEU A 60 4.29 3.30 -8.79
CA LEU A 60 3.45 4.06 -9.74
C LEU A 60 2.37 3.17 -10.36
N GLU A 61 2.72 1.94 -10.74
CA GLU A 61 1.76 0.97 -11.30
C GLU A 61 0.69 0.61 -10.27
N LEU A 62 1.09 0.32 -9.02
CA LEU A 62 0.17 0.03 -7.92
C LEU A 62 -0.74 1.23 -7.64
N TYR A 63 -0.19 2.44 -7.48
CA TYR A 63 -0.95 3.67 -7.24
C TYR A 63 -2.03 3.90 -8.30
N ASN A 64 -1.67 3.81 -9.58
CA ASN A 64 -2.62 4.03 -10.67
C ASN A 64 -3.72 2.95 -10.71
N ARG A 65 -3.39 1.69 -10.40
CA ARG A 65 -4.35 0.60 -10.30
C ARG A 65 -5.32 0.83 -9.15
N THR A 66 -4.80 1.04 -7.95
CA THR A 66 -5.58 1.31 -6.73
C THR A 66 -6.48 2.53 -6.90
N LEU A 67 -5.99 3.59 -7.54
CA LEU A 67 -6.78 4.79 -7.81
C LEU A 67 -7.97 4.48 -8.72
N LYS A 68 -7.77 3.67 -9.77
CA LYS A 68 -8.84 3.25 -10.67
C LYS A 68 -9.90 2.42 -9.93
N GLU A 69 -9.47 1.44 -9.13
CA GLU A 69 -10.39 0.58 -8.38
C GLU A 69 -11.16 1.36 -7.31
N SER A 70 -10.50 2.30 -6.62
CA SER A 70 -11.17 3.19 -5.68
C SER A 70 -12.28 3.99 -6.37
N ALA A 71 -12.03 4.52 -7.57
CA ALA A 71 -13.01 5.29 -8.32
C ALA A 71 -14.18 4.41 -8.80
N GLU A 72 -13.90 3.16 -9.21
CA GLU A 72 -14.93 2.20 -9.63
C GLU A 72 -15.82 1.75 -8.47
N PHE A 73 -15.29 1.69 -7.23
CA PHE A 73 -16.07 1.32 -6.04
C PHE A 73 -17.09 2.40 -5.62
N TYR A 74 -16.85 3.67 -5.96
CA TYR A 74 -17.74 4.79 -5.63
C TYR A 74 -18.73 5.17 -6.74
N THR A 75 -18.79 4.42 -7.84
CA THR A 75 -19.72 4.61 -8.98
C THR A 75 -20.78 3.53 -9.08
#